data_AF-A0A353PA77-F1
#
_entry.id   AF-A0A353PA77-F1
#
_cell.length_a   1.000
_cell.length_b   1.000
_cell.length_c   1.000
_cell.angle_alpha   90.00
_cell.angle_beta   90.00
_cell.angle_gamma   90.00
#
_symmetry.space_group_name_H-M   'P 1'
#
loop_
_entity.id
_entity.type
_entity.pdbx_description
1 polymer ?
#
loop_
_entity_poly.entity_id
_entity_poly.type
_entity_poly.pdbx_seq_one_letter_code
_entity_poly.pdbx_strand_id
1 'polypeptide(L)'
;LIGDGRLDDAVVEGIGVHLGDFYRAQPALPLNPGVYVEGLRRTIDGEGAILATAPEWVDAERLSAALRRQREFLNRRGLLLAERASAGRIIEGHGDLRPEHVCCLEPPVIFDCLEFSRELRMLDAVDELAYLGLECARLGQPGTLEGLLAAYGACCEDDPPAELVRFYQRYRALVRAKLALWHLIDLPHDRPAKWRTRLETYLTIAAGP
;
A
#
# COMPACT_ATOMS: atom_id res chain seq x y z
N LEU A 1 12.29 -11.45 -13.03
CA LEU A 1 12.14 -10.53 -11.88
C LEU A 1 11.76 -9.17 -12.43
N ILE A 2 10.82 -8.47 -11.80
CA ILE A 2 10.19 -7.21 -12.25
C ILE A 2 11.19 -6.03 -12.42
N GLY A 3 12.50 -6.26 -12.26
CA GLY A 3 13.57 -5.26 -12.37
C GLY A 3 14.27 -5.11 -13.73
N ASP A 4 14.06 -6.00 -14.71
CA ASP A 4 14.94 -6.07 -15.93
C ASP A 4 14.28 -5.66 -17.27
N GLY A 5 13.03 -5.19 -17.28
CA GLY A 5 12.36 -4.80 -18.53
C GLY A 5 10.89 -4.51 -18.32
N ARG A 6 10.23 -3.86 -19.30
CA ARG A 6 8.79 -3.59 -19.26
C ARG A 6 8.06 -4.90 -18.95
N LEU A 7 7.29 -4.91 -17.85
CA LEU A 7 6.33 -5.98 -17.61
C LEU A 7 5.36 -5.99 -18.79
N ASP A 8 5.20 -7.15 -19.41
CA ASP A 8 4.21 -7.34 -20.47
C ASP A 8 2.81 -7.18 -19.89
N ASP A 9 1.91 -6.54 -20.64
CA ASP A 9 0.55 -6.25 -20.21
C ASP A 9 -0.20 -7.56 -19.89
N ALA A 10 0.06 -8.63 -20.67
CA ALA A 10 -0.49 -9.96 -20.42
C ALA A 10 -0.02 -10.57 -19.08
N VAL A 11 1.23 -10.30 -18.67
CA VAL A 11 1.75 -10.77 -17.37
C VAL A 11 1.08 -10.00 -16.23
N VAL A 12 0.91 -8.69 -16.39
CA VAL A 12 0.21 -7.86 -15.40
C VAL A 12 -1.24 -8.30 -15.25
N GLU A 13 -1.93 -8.56 -16.36
CA GLU A 13 -3.29 -9.10 -16.38
C GLU A 13 -3.35 -10.44 -15.66
N GLY A 14 -2.45 -11.40 -15.96
CA GLY A 14 -2.40 -12.70 -15.28
C GLY A 14 -2.19 -12.59 -13.77
N ILE A 15 -1.33 -11.67 -13.31
CA ILE A 15 -1.14 -11.39 -11.88
C ILE A 15 -2.42 -10.81 -11.28
N GLY A 16 -3.06 -9.86 -11.97
CA GLY A 16 -4.30 -9.23 -11.52
C GLY A 16 -5.47 -10.23 -11.40
N VAL A 17 -5.60 -11.15 -12.35
CA VAL A 17 -6.59 -12.24 -12.31
C VAL A 17 -6.30 -13.17 -11.14
N HIS A 18 -5.05 -13.62 -10.98
CA HIS A 18 -4.66 -14.50 -9.87
C HIS A 18 -4.95 -13.88 -8.50
N LEU A 19 -4.60 -12.61 -8.32
CA LEU A 19 -4.92 -11.86 -7.10
C LEU A 19 -6.42 -11.68 -6.92
N GLY A 20 -7.15 -11.34 -7.98
CA GLY A 20 -8.60 -11.17 -7.95
C GLY A 20 -9.34 -12.45 -7.53
N ASP A 21 -8.95 -13.60 -8.08
CA ASP A 21 -9.50 -14.89 -7.70
C ASP A 21 -9.17 -15.24 -6.24
N PHE A 22 -7.94 -14.97 -5.79
CA PHE A 22 -7.55 -15.13 -4.39
C PHE A 22 -8.41 -14.25 -3.47
N TYR A 23 -8.56 -12.96 -3.78
CA TYR A 23 -9.36 -12.02 -2.99
C TYR A 23 -10.84 -12.41 -2.95
N ARG A 24 -11.42 -12.86 -4.08
CA ARG A 24 -12.82 -13.32 -4.14
C ARG A 24 -13.04 -14.56 -3.28
N ALA A 25 -12.03 -15.42 -3.15
CA ALA A 25 -12.09 -16.63 -2.33
C ALA A 25 -11.92 -16.35 -0.83
N GLN A 26 -11.44 -15.17 -0.43
CA GLN A 26 -11.29 -14.85 0.98
C GLN A 26 -12.64 -14.60 1.66
N PRO A 27 -12.86 -15.13 2.88
CA PRO A 27 -14.03 -14.77 3.65
C PRO A 27 -13.96 -13.30 4.05
N ALA A 28 -15.09 -12.60 3.96
CA ALA A 28 -15.19 -11.25 4.50
C ALA A 28 -14.89 -11.28 6.01
N LEU A 29 -13.95 -10.45 6.44
CA LEU A 29 -13.63 -10.34 7.85
C LEU A 29 -14.74 -9.56 8.57
N PRO A 30 -15.22 -10.03 9.74
CA PRO A 30 -16.25 -9.34 10.51
C PRO A 30 -15.65 -8.10 11.19
N LEU A 31 -15.41 -7.05 10.41
CA LEU A 31 -14.81 -5.81 10.87
C LEU A 31 -15.88 -4.73 10.96
N ASN A 32 -16.00 -4.10 12.12
CA ASN A 32 -16.88 -2.95 12.27
C ASN A 32 -16.37 -1.79 11.38
N PRO A 33 -17.21 -1.21 10.50
CA PRO A 33 -16.78 -0.15 9.60
C PRO A 33 -16.16 1.07 10.29
N GLY A 34 -16.70 1.48 11.44
CA GLY A 34 -16.15 2.57 12.22
C GLY A 34 -14.78 2.23 12.82
N VAL A 35 -14.59 0.97 13.27
CA VAL A 35 -13.31 0.47 13.76
C VAL A 35 -12.26 0.44 12.65
N TYR A 36 -12.64 0.06 11.42
CA TYR A 36 -11.74 0.07 10.28
C TYR A 36 -11.20 1.47 9.98
N VAL A 37 -12.10 2.45 9.82
CA VAL A 37 -11.73 3.84 9.51
C VAL A 37 -10.89 4.45 10.64
N GLU A 38 -11.23 4.15 11.88
CA GLU A 38 -10.47 4.59 13.04
C GLU A 38 -9.09 3.92 13.13
N GLY A 39 -8.96 2.66 12.72
CA GLY A 39 -7.68 1.97 12.59
C GLY A 39 -6.74 2.70 11.63
N LEU A 40 -7.24 3.05 10.44
CA LEU A 40 -6.47 3.83 9.46
C LEU A 40 -6.01 5.17 10.03
N ARG A 41 -6.89 5.88 10.75
CA ARG A 41 -6.57 7.15 11.43
C ARG A 41 -5.45 6.98 12.45
N ARG A 42 -5.55 5.98 13.32
CA ARG A 42 -4.52 5.68 14.33
C ARG A 42 -3.19 5.34 13.70
N THR A 43 -3.17 4.57 12.61
CA THR A 43 -1.93 4.29 11.89
C THR A 43 -1.34 5.58 11.34
N ILE A 44 -2.12 6.41 10.62
CA ILE A 44 -1.64 7.68 10.07
C ILE A 44 -1.03 8.58 11.17
N ASP A 45 -1.72 8.71 12.31
CA ASP A 45 -1.26 9.54 13.42
C ASP A 45 -0.02 8.93 14.10
N GLY A 46 0.03 7.61 14.27
CA GLY A 46 1.16 6.89 14.84
C GLY A 46 2.42 6.99 13.98
N GLU A 47 2.31 6.74 12.68
CA GLU A 47 3.46 6.88 11.77
C GLU A 47 3.92 8.33 11.67
N GLY A 48 3.00 9.28 11.67
CA GLY A 48 3.32 10.71 11.72
C GLY A 48 4.08 11.10 12.99
N ALA A 49 3.67 10.59 14.15
CA ALA A 49 4.33 10.84 15.41
C ALA A 49 5.76 10.29 15.43
N ILE A 50 5.99 9.08 14.91
CA ILE A 50 7.32 8.48 14.78
C ILE A 50 8.19 9.28 13.83
N LEU A 51 7.68 9.64 12.65
CA LEU A 51 8.44 10.44 11.68
C LEU A 51 8.83 11.81 12.25
N ALA A 52 7.98 12.41 13.09
CA ALA A 52 8.27 13.69 13.74
C ALA A 52 9.38 13.63 14.80
N THR A 53 9.78 12.45 15.29
CA THR A 53 10.86 12.34 16.28
C THR A 53 12.26 12.51 15.69
N ALA A 54 12.38 12.58 14.36
CA ALA A 54 13.66 12.61 13.65
C ALA A 54 13.76 13.78 12.64
N PRO A 55 13.67 15.04 13.12
CA PRO A 55 13.65 16.24 12.27
C PRO A 55 14.93 16.44 11.44
N GLU A 56 16.03 15.78 11.79
CA GLU A 56 17.27 15.80 11.04
C GLU A 56 17.22 14.94 9.75
N TRP A 57 16.26 14.01 9.66
CA TRP A 57 16.02 13.15 8.49
C TRP A 57 14.69 13.45 7.78
N VAL A 58 13.71 13.99 8.51
CA VAL A 58 12.34 14.18 8.04
C VAL A 58 12.05 15.65 7.83
N ASP A 59 11.76 16.02 6.59
CA ASP A 59 11.31 17.36 6.24
C ASP A 59 9.92 17.64 6.85
N ALA A 60 9.85 18.64 7.74
CA ALA A 60 8.65 18.93 8.51
C ALA A 60 7.48 19.42 7.65
N GLU A 61 7.77 20.18 6.57
CA GLU A 61 6.74 20.66 5.66
C GLU A 61 6.12 19.50 4.88
N ARG A 62 6.95 18.59 4.37
CA ARG A 62 6.52 17.39 3.65
C ARG A 62 5.75 16.43 4.55
N LEU A 63 6.20 16.21 5.79
CA LEU A 63 5.44 15.42 6.76
C LEU A 63 4.07 16.05 7.05
N SER A 64 4.03 17.36 7.32
CA SER A 64 2.77 18.08 7.55
C SER A 64 1.82 17.99 6.35
N ALA A 65 2.36 18.13 5.14
CA ALA A 65 1.63 17.99 3.89
C ALA A 65 1.05 16.58 3.68
N ALA A 66 1.80 15.53 4.02
CA ALA A 66 1.35 14.14 3.95
C ALA A 66 0.22 13.85 4.95
N LEU A 67 0.42 14.21 6.23
CA LEU A 67 -0.56 13.99 7.29
C LEU A 67 -1.86 14.77 7.04
N ARG A 68 -1.75 16.03 6.60
CA ARG A 68 -2.91 16.85 6.26
C ARG A 68 -3.76 16.21 5.18
N ARG A 69 -3.17 15.75 4.07
CA ARG A 69 -3.90 15.11 2.97
C ARG A 69 -4.61 13.84 3.40
N GLN A 70 -3.93 13.01 4.19
CA GLN A 70 -4.51 11.78 4.71
C GLN A 70 -5.71 12.05 5.63
N ARG A 71 -5.56 12.98 6.58
CA ARG A 71 -6.64 13.38 7.49
C ARG A 71 -7.81 14.03 6.75
N GLU A 72 -7.53 14.88 5.77
CA GLU A 72 -8.58 15.48 4.93
C GLU A 72 -9.34 14.43 4.11
N PHE A 73 -8.67 13.40 3.61
CA PHE A 73 -9.34 12.28 2.93
C PHE A 73 -10.23 11.52 3.91
N LEU A 74 -9.70 11.11 5.08
CA LEU A 74 -10.48 10.42 6.11
C LEU A 74 -11.72 11.22 6.53
N ASN A 75 -11.60 12.55 6.65
CA ASN A 75 -12.72 13.41 7.03
C ASN A 75 -13.78 13.54 5.93
N ARG A 76 -13.36 13.62 4.66
CA ARG A 76 -14.29 13.80 3.52
C ARG A 76 -14.85 12.49 2.97
N ARG A 77 -14.07 11.41 3.03
CA ARG A 77 -14.30 10.12 2.38
C ARG A 77 -14.26 8.94 3.37
N GLY A 78 -14.34 9.21 4.68
CA GLY A 78 -14.43 8.16 5.70
C GLY A 78 -15.61 7.20 5.47
N LEU A 79 -16.74 7.71 4.94
CA LEU A 79 -17.89 6.87 4.58
C LEU A 79 -17.55 5.88 3.46
N LEU A 80 -16.78 6.28 2.44
CA LEU A 80 -16.33 5.38 1.37
C LEU A 80 -15.52 4.20 1.94
N LEU A 81 -14.61 4.46 2.89
CA LEU A 81 -13.83 3.41 3.55
C LEU A 81 -14.71 2.50 4.42
N ALA A 82 -15.70 3.07 5.12
CA ALA A 82 -16.67 2.32 5.90
C ALA A 82 -17.58 1.44 5.02
N GLU A 83 -17.97 1.92 3.84
CA GLU A 83 -18.74 1.15 2.86
C GLU A 83 -17.95 -0.04 2.34
N ARG A 84 -16.64 0.10 2.13
CA ARG A 84 -15.77 -1.02 1.74
C ARG A 84 -15.69 -2.11 2.81
N ALA A 85 -15.60 -1.72 4.08
CA ALA A 85 -15.72 -2.66 5.19
C ALA A 85 -17.09 -3.35 5.23
N SER A 86 -18.16 -2.60 5.07
CA SER A 86 -19.53 -3.13 5.04
C SER A 86 -19.79 -4.08 3.87
N ALA A 87 -19.15 -3.82 2.73
CA ALA A 87 -19.23 -4.64 1.51
C ALA A 87 -18.30 -5.86 1.52
N GLY A 88 -17.64 -6.16 2.66
CA GLY A 88 -16.77 -7.33 2.78
C GLY A 88 -15.48 -7.23 1.96
N ARG A 89 -15.05 -6.01 1.60
CA ARG A 89 -13.80 -5.80 0.83
C ARG A 89 -12.54 -5.87 1.70
N ILE A 90 -12.70 -5.98 3.02
CA ILE A 90 -11.61 -6.20 3.96
C ILE A 90 -11.43 -7.71 4.14
N ILE A 91 -10.27 -8.17 3.70
CA ILE A 91 -9.91 -9.59 3.61
C ILE A 91 -8.62 -9.87 4.37
N GLU A 92 -8.28 -11.15 4.52
CA GLU A 92 -6.94 -11.56 4.94
C GLU A 92 -6.04 -11.69 3.70
N GLY A 93 -5.37 -10.59 3.35
CA GLY A 93 -4.45 -10.48 2.21
C GLY A 93 -3.02 -10.94 2.53
N HIS A 94 -2.08 -10.55 1.69
CA HIS A 94 -0.65 -10.79 1.91
C HIS A 94 -0.07 -9.89 3.02
N GLY A 95 -0.54 -8.64 3.13
CA GLY A 95 -0.12 -7.67 4.16
C GLY A 95 1.12 -6.82 3.81
N ASP A 96 1.93 -7.27 2.85
CA ASP A 96 3.18 -6.60 2.43
C ASP A 96 3.58 -7.01 1.00
N LEU A 97 2.58 -7.14 0.11
CA LEU A 97 2.79 -7.61 -1.27
C LEU A 97 3.66 -6.63 -2.07
N ARG A 98 4.85 -7.09 -2.47
CA ARG A 98 5.81 -6.32 -3.26
C ARG A 98 6.20 -7.06 -4.54
N PRO A 99 6.78 -6.36 -5.53
CA PRO A 99 7.21 -6.98 -6.79
C PRO A 99 8.20 -8.15 -6.59
N GLU A 100 9.03 -8.09 -5.54
CA GLU A 100 9.97 -9.16 -5.19
C GLU A 100 9.29 -10.44 -4.67
N HIS A 101 8.02 -10.38 -4.28
CA HIS A 101 7.21 -11.51 -3.83
C HIS A 101 6.36 -12.14 -4.95
N VAL A 102 6.49 -11.63 -6.19
CA VAL A 102 5.70 -12.09 -7.34
C VAL A 102 6.63 -12.73 -8.36
N CYS A 103 6.48 -14.05 -8.52
CA CYS A 103 7.09 -14.81 -9.60
C CYS A 103 6.15 -14.80 -10.81
N CYS A 104 6.58 -14.17 -11.91
CA CYS A 104 5.86 -14.10 -13.19
C CYS A 104 5.90 -15.44 -13.96
N LEU A 105 5.38 -16.50 -13.35
CA LEU A 105 5.12 -17.80 -13.98
C LEU A 105 3.68 -17.84 -14.50
N GLU A 106 3.32 -18.92 -15.19
CA GLU A 106 1.94 -19.20 -15.60
C GLU A 106 1.49 -20.53 -14.95
N PRO A 107 0.66 -20.49 -13.88
CA PRO A 107 0.11 -19.30 -13.23
C PRO A 107 1.15 -18.54 -12.38
N PRO A 108 0.93 -17.25 -12.06
CA PRO A 108 1.81 -16.49 -11.16
C PRO A 108 1.92 -17.16 -9.80
N VAL A 109 3.10 -17.04 -9.17
CA VAL A 109 3.33 -17.53 -7.81
C VAL A 109 3.61 -16.35 -6.89
N ILE A 110 2.82 -16.24 -5.84
CA ILE A 110 2.95 -15.22 -4.79
C ILE A 110 3.41 -15.91 -3.51
N PHE A 111 4.47 -15.39 -2.90
CA PHE A 111 5.13 -15.99 -1.74
C PHE A 111 5.54 -14.94 -0.71
N ASP A 112 6.08 -15.36 0.44
CA ASP A 112 6.52 -14.47 1.53
C ASP A 112 5.40 -13.60 2.13
N CYS A 113 4.22 -14.21 2.27
CA CYS A 113 3.09 -13.61 2.98
C CYS A 113 3.47 -13.27 4.43
N LEU A 114 2.96 -12.16 4.96
CA LEU A 114 3.36 -11.67 6.28
C LEU A 114 2.85 -12.57 7.41
N GLU A 115 3.60 -13.61 7.81
CA GLU A 115 3.08 -14.67 8.70
C GLU A 115 2.82 -14.22 10.15
N PHE A 116 3.64 -13.31 10.68
CA PHE A 116 3.72 -13.00 12.11
C PHE A 116 2.60 -12.10 12.65
N SER A 117 1.85 -11.40 11.79
CA SER A 117 0.75 -10.53 12.22
C SER A 117 -0.44 -10.66 11.28
N ARG A 118 -1.44 -11.38 11.75
CA ARG A 118 -2.74 -11.48 11.05
C ARG A 118 -3.38 -10.10 10.90
N GLU A 119 -3.25 -9.22 11.90
CA GLU A 119 -3.82 -7.87 11.86
C GLU A 119 -3.28 -7.05 10.69
N LEU A 120 -1.98 -7.16 10.39
CA LEU A 120 -1.37 -6.48 9.25
C LEU A 120 -1.79 -7.08 7.90
N ARG A 121 -2.32 -8.31 7.89
CA ARG A 121 -2.96 -8.93 6.72
C ARG A 121 -4.44 -8.58 6.59
N MET A 122 -5.08 -8.01 7.61
CA MET A 122 -6.48 -7.57 7.53
C MET A 122 -6.56 -6.21 6.85
N LEU A 123 -6.76 -6.20 5.54
CA LEU A 123 -6.71 -4.99 4.71
C LEU A 123 -7.74 -5.03 3.58
N ASP A 124 -7.96 -3.88 2.96
CA ASP A 124 -8.76 -3.77 1.75
C ASP A 124 -7.98 -4.34 0.56
N ALA A 125 -8.60 -5.17 -0.28
CA ALA A 125 -7.95 -5.69 -1.49
C ALA A 125 -7.35 -4.58 -2.37
N VAL A 126 -8.00 -3.41 -2.42
CA VAL A 126 -7.52 -2.24 -3.19
C VAL A 126 -6.29 -1.59 -2.53
N ASP A 127 -6.13 -1.70 -1.21
CA ASP A 127 -4.91 -1.26 -0.52
C ASP A 127 -3.70 -2.09 -0.96
N GLU A 128 -3.86 -3.42 -1.03
CA GLU A 128 -2.79 -4.33 -1.46
C GLU A 128 -2.40 -4.11 -2.93
N LEU A 129 -3.38 -3.94 -3.83
CA LEU A 129 -3.12 -3.60 -5.24
C LEU A 129 -2.47 -2.23 -5.39
N ALA A 130 -2.95 -1.22 -4.67
CA ALA A 130 -2.35 0.12 -4.65
C ALA A 130 -0.90 0.06 -4.17
N TYR A 131 -0.59 -0.77 -3.19
CA TYR A 131 0.75 -0.95 -2.68
C TYR A 131 1.68 -1.63 -3.69
N LEU A 132 1.24 -2.74 -4.29
CA LEU A 132 2.02 -3.42 -5.32
C LEU A 132 2.30 -2.50 -6.51
N GLY A 133 1.27 -1.78 -6.98
CA GLY A 133 1.40 -0.79 -8.07
C GLY A 133 2.35 0.35 -7.73
N LEU A 134 2.31 0.86 -6.49
CA LEU A 134 3.25 1.86 -5.99
C LEU A 134 4.71 1.37 -6.07
N GLU A 135 4.98 0.15 -5.62
CA GLU A 135 6.34 -0.41 -5.67
C GLU A 135 6.78 -0.73 -7.09
N CYS A 136 5.89 -1.22 -7.97
CA CYS A 136 6.16 -1.39 -9.39
C CYS A 136 6.54 -0.06 -10.05
N ALA A 137 5.77 1.01 -9.81
CA ALA A 137 6.08 2.34 -10.33
C ALA A 137 7.46 2.84 -9.85
N ARG A 138 7.82 2.57 -8.59
CA ARG A 138 9.13 2.91 -8.03
C ARG A 138 10.29 2.12 -8.67
N LEU A 139 9.99 0.96 -9.26
CA LEU A 139 10.93 0.15 -10.06
C LEU A 139 10.88 0.49 -11.57
N GLY A 140 10.17 1.55 -11.97
CA GLY A 140 10.10 1.98 -13.37
C GLY A 140 8.95 1.36 -14.17
N GLN A 141 7.96 0.77 -13.51
CA GLN A 141 6.78 0.13 -14.14
C GLN A 141 5.48 0.85 -13.73
N PRO A 142 5.25 2.12 -14.14
CA PRO A 142 4.11 2.90 -13.67
C PRO A 142 2.74 2.37 -14.16
N GLY A 143 2.68 1.68 -15.30
CA GLY A 143 1.43 1.15 -15.89
C GLY A 143 0.90 -0.14 -15.25
N THR A 144 1.63 -0.71 -14.28
CA THR A 144 1.25 -1.98 -13.67
C THR A 144 -0.03 -1.86 -12.84
N LEU A 145 -0.26 -0.72 -12.19
CA LEU A 145 -1.43 -0.54 -11.32
C LEU A 145 -2.73 -0.56 -12.12
N GLU A 146 -2.76 0.10 -13.29
CA GLU A 146 -3.93 0.17 -14.15
C GLU A 146 -4.34 -1.22 -14.64
N GLY A 147 -3.36 -2.05 -15.06
CA GLY A 147 -3.62 -3.43 -15.47
C GLY A 147 -4.13 -4.31 -14.31
N LEU A 148 -3.52 -4.17 -13.13
CA LEU A 148 -3.96 -4.88 -11.92
C LEU A 148 -5.40 -4.51 -11.54
N LEU A 149 -5.75 -3.22 -11.55
CA LEU A 149 -7.09 -2.74 -11.22
C LEU A 149 -8.13 -3.14 -12.27
N ALA A 150 -7.76 -3.15 -13.56
CA ALA A 150 -8.66 -3.60 -14.62
C ALA A 150 -9.03 -5.09 -14.47
N ALA A 151 -8.03 -5.94 -14.24
CA ALA A 151 -8.24 -7.37 -13.99
C ALA A 151 -9.03 -7.59 -12.68
N TYR A 152 -8.68 -6.87 -11.61
CA TYR A 152 -9.42 -6.91 -10.35
C TYR A 152 -10.89 -6.51 -10.53
N GLY A 153 -11.18 -5.42 -11.25
CA GLY A 153 -12.54 -4.96 -11.47
C GLY A 153 -13.38 -5.97 -12.27
N ALA A 154 -12.78 -6.60 -13.29
CA ALA A 154 -13.42 -7.66 -14.05
C ALA A 154 -13.70 -8.92 -13.20
N CYS A 155 -12.79 -9.26 -12.29
CA CYS A 155 -12.92 -10.43 -11.42
C CYS A 155 -13.88 -10.18 -10.23
N CYS A 156 -13.72 -9.07 -9.52
CA CYS A 156 -14.34 -8.86 -8.21
C CYS A 156 -15.57 -7.95 -8.26
N GLU A 157 -15.97 -7.51 -9.45
CA GLU A 157 -17.05 -6.54 -9.69
C GLU A 157 -16.89 -5.31 -8.77
N ASP A 158 -15.67 -4.77 -8.75
CA ASP A 158 -15.27 -3.67 -7.88
C ASP A 158 -14.36 -2.71 -8.63
N ASP A 159 -14.89 -1.53 -8.94
CA ASP A 159 -14.18 -0.45 -9.63
C ASP A 159 -13.92 0.70 -8.65
N PRO A 160 -12.79 0.70 -7.93
CA PRO A 160 -12.53 1.69 -6.90
C PRO A 160 -12.27 3.07 -7.52
N PRO A 161 -12.83 4.15 -6.95
CA PRO A 161 -12.56 5.49 -7.46
C PRO A 161 -11.08 5.83 -7.27
N ALA A 162 -10.50 6.53 -8.24
CA ALA A 162 -9.07 6.85 -8.24
C ALA A 162 -8.58 7.60 -6.98
N GLU A 163 -9.47 8.33 -6.29
CA GLU A 163 -9.14 8.98 -5.01
C GLU A 163 -8.87 8.00 -3.87
N LEU A 164 -9.54 6.84 -3.86
CA LEU A 164 -9.31 5.77 -2.89
C LEU A 164 -7.97 5.09 -3.14
N VAL A 165 -7.67 4.79 -4.41
CA VAL A 165 -6.39 4.20 -4.81
C VAL A 165 -5.24 5.13 -4.40
N ARG A 166 -5.36 6.43 -4.69
CA ARG A 166 -4.36 7.43 -4.27
C ARG A 166 -4.24 7.54 -2.75
N PHE A 167 -5.35 7.45 -2.01
CA PHE A 167 -5.32 7.42 -0.55
C PHE A 167 -4.47 6.25 -0.04
N TYR A 168 -4.71 5.03 -0.53
CA TYR A 168 -3.95 3.85 -0.12
C TYR A 168 -2.47 3.92 -0.54
N GLN A 169 -2.15 4.40 -1.75
CA GLN A 169 -0.76 4.61 -2.15
C GLN A 169 -0.03 5.56 -1.20
N ARG A 170 -0.65 6.68 -0.84
CA ARG A 170 -0.06 7.63 0.12
C ARG A 170 0.03 7.04 1.53
N TYR A 171 -0.95 6.22 1.92
CA TYR A 171 -1.01 5.61 3.24
C TYR A 171 0.15 4.62 3.39
N ARG A 172 0.32 3.75 2.39
CA ARG A 172 1.44 2.81 2.31
C ARG A 172 2.77 3.53 2.18
N ALA A 173 2.86 4.61 1.40
CA ALA A 173 4.06 5.43 1.36
C ALA A 173 4.44 5.99 2.75
N LEU A 174 3.48 6.47 3.55
CA LEU A 174 3.76 6.93 4.92
C LEU A 174 4.31 5.80 5.82
N VAL A 175 3.70 4.61 5.73
CA VAL A 175 4.20 3.41 6.45
C VAL A 175 5.64 3.07 6.02
N ARG A 176 5.93 3.07 4.71
CA ARG A 176 7.26 2.77 4.18
C ARG A 176 8.29 3.85 4.51
N ALA A 177 7.90 5.12 4.58
CA ALA A 177 8.74 6.19 5.07
C ALA A 177 9.17 5.93 6.51
N LYS A 178 8.23 5.58 7.40
CA LYS A 178 8.54 5.23 8.78
C LYS A 178 9.46 4.01 8.91
N LEU A 179 9.25 2.96 8.12
CA LEU A 179 10.16 1.80 8.11
C LEU A 179 11.58 2.17 7.63
N ALA A 180 11.69 3.03 6.62
CA ALA A 180 12.99 3.53 6.17
C ALA A 180 13.68 4.37 7.26
N LEU A 181 12.93 5.16 8.04
CA LEU A 181 13.45 5.89 9.19
C LEU A 181 13.96 4.93 10.28
N TRP A 182 13.21 3.88 10.62
CA TRP A 182 13.68 2.88 11.59
C TRP A 182 15.02 2.26 11.16
N HIS A 183 15.19 1.93 9.88
CA HIS A 183 16.49 1.49 9.39
C HIS A 183 17.59 2.55 9.54
N LEU A 184 17.30 3.86 9.41
CA LEU A 184 18.30 4.90 9.65
C LEU A 184 18.68 5.04 11.14
N ILE A 185 17.73 4.79 12.03
CA ILE A 185 17.92 4.88 13.49
C ILE A 185 18.69 3.64 13.99
N ASP A 186 18.28 2.44 13.57
CA ASP A 186 18.77 1.16 14.11
C ASP A 186 20.10 0.70 13.50
N LEU A 187 20.48 1.22 12.32
CA LEU A 187 21.74 0.81 11.68
C LEU A 187 22.97 1.52 12.29
N PRO A 188 24.05 0.78 12.62
CA PRO A 188 25.30 1.35 13.11
C PRO A 188 25.99 2.23 12.04
N HIS A 189 27.04 2.95 12.47
CA HIS A 189 27.67 4.14 11.86
C HIS A 189 27.90 4.22 10.33
N ASP A 190 27.79 3.13 9.56
CA ASP A 190 27.73 3.16 8.09
C ASP A 190 26.27 3.02 7.60
N ARG A 191 25.51 4.12 7.76
CA ARG A 191 24.09 4.16 7.38
C ARG A 191 23.96 4.08 5.86
N PRO A 192 23.35 3.02 5.30
CA PRO A 192 23.22 2.89 3.86
C PRO A 192 22.42 4.07 3.29
N ALA A 193 23.03 4.82 2.36
CA ALA A 193 22.40 5.98 1.70
C ALA A 193 21.03 5.64 1.08
N LYS A 194 20.83 4.37 0.69
CA LYS A 194 19.56 3.86 0.17
C LYS A 194 18.36 4.12 1.10
N TRP A 195 18.54 4.09 2.42
CA TRP A 195 17.41 4.28 3.36
C TRP A 195 17.00 5.73 3.48
N ARG A 196 17.96 6.66 3.37
CA ARG A 196 17.68 8.09 3.25
C ARG A 196 16.91 8.37 1.96
N THR A 197 17.39 7.86 0.82
CA THR A 197 16.69 8.01 -0.46
C THR A 197 15.28 7.41 -0.40
N ARG A 198 15.10 6.23 0.22
CA ARG A 198 13.78 5.62 0.42
C ARG A 198 12.88 6.49 1.28
N LEU A 199 13.35 6.99 2.42
CA LEU A 199 12.59 7.88 3.29
C LEU A 199 12.10 9.11 2.52
N GLU A 200 13.01 9.81 1.84
CA GLU A 200 12.70 11.00 1.05
C GLU A 200 11.70 10.69 -0.08
N THR A 201 11.89 9.57 -0.79
CA THR A 201 10.99 9.12 -1.87
C THR A 201 9.58 8.90 -1.35
N TYR A 202 9.43 8.11 -0.28
CA TYR A 202 8.11 7.77 0.24
C TYR A 202 7.41 8.96 0.89
N LEU A 203 8.12 9.84 1.59
CA LEU A 203 7.54 11.10 2.09
C LEU A 203 7.06 11.99 0.95
N THR A 204 7.78 12.02 -0.17
CA THR A 204 7.35 12.77 -1.37
C THR A 204 6.05 12.23 -1.93
N ILE A 205 5.94 10.91 -2.05
CA ILE A 205 4.73 10.25 -2.54
C ILE A 205 3.57 10.50 -1.57
N ALA A 206 3.78 10.33 -0.27
CA ALA A 206 2.77 10.57 0.76
C ALA A 206 2.26 12.03 0.76
N ALA A 207 3.14 13.00 0.47
CA ALA A 207 2.83 14.43 0.39
C ALA A 207 2.30 14.87 -0.98
N GLY A 208 2.34 14.00 -2.00
CA GLY A 208 2.02 14.32 -3.38
C GLY A 208 0.57 14.81 -3.59
N PRO A 209 0.32 15.56 -4.68
CA PRO A 209 -1.02 16.05 -5.05
C PRO A 209 -1.98 14.91 -5.38
#